data_AF-A0A432MIJ8-F1
#
_entry.id   AF-A0A432MIJ8-F1
#
_cell.length_a   1.000
_cell.length_b   1.000
_cell.length_c   1.000
_cell.angle_alpha   90.00
_cell.angle_beta   90.00
_cell.angle_gamma   90.00
#
_symmetry.space_group_name_H-M   'P 1'
#
loop_
_entity.id
_entity.type
_entity.pdbx_description
1 polymer ?
#
loop_
_entity_poly.entity_id
_entity_poly.type
_entity_poly.pdbx_seq_one_letter_code
_entity_poly.pdbx_strand_id
1 'polypeptide(L)'
;MPAAEPAPEPDSGRAEANPDDGYWRDRLAFDDQVSDESPVVRGTWVTAGQIVSLLVDGWSWDDVLRHYPELTERDIRACLAYTAETDGPIAL
;
A
#
# COMPACT_ATOMS: atom_id res chain seq x y z
N MET A 1 48.68 -0.90 2.81
CA MET A 1 47.46 -1.12 1.99
C MET A 1 46.29 -0.84 2.92
N PRO A 2 45.47 0.21 2.70
CA PRO A 2 44.31 0.42 3.57
C PRO A 2 43.30 -0.70 3.33
N ALA A 3 42.74 -1.23 4.41
CA ALA A 3 41.63 -2.16 4.36
C ALA A 3 40.46 -1.48 3.63
N ALA A 4 39.80 -2.20 2.72
CA ALA A 4 38.58 -1.74 2.08
C ALA A 4 37.57 -1.33 3.16
N GLU A 5 36.99 -0.13 3.04
CA GLU A 5 35.85 0.28 3.86
C GLU A 5 34.76 -0.80 3.82
N PRO A 6 34.14 -1.15 4.97
CA PRO A 6 32.97 -2.00 4.94
C PRO A 6 31.87 -1.29 4.13
N ALA A 7 31.20 -2.04 3.26
CA ALA A 7 30.04 -1.57 2.52
C ALA A 7 29.02 -0.94 3.50
N PRO A 8 28.34 0.16 3.13
CA PRO A 8 27.31 0.74 3.99
C PRO A 8 26.25 -0.32 4.28
N GLU A 9 25.96 -0.51 5.57
CA GLU A 9 24.92 -1.42 6.05
C GLU A 9 23.58 -1.03 5.41
N PRO A 10 22.71 -1.99 5.02
CA PRO A 10 21.40 -1.65 4.49
C PRO A 10 20.59 -0.94 5.58
N ASP A 11 20.29 0.32 5.32
CA ASP A 11 19.49 1.21 6.16
C ASP A 11 18.19 0.50 6.56
N SER A 12 18.15 0.05 7.81
CA SER A 12 16.98 -0.59 8.39
C SER A 12 16.02 0.50 8.83
N GLY A 13 14.89 0.65 8.13
CA GLY A 13 13.69 1.19 8.76
C GLY A 13 13.04 2.44 8.17
N ARG A 14 13.36 2.84 6.95
CA ARG A 14 12.41 3.67 6.18
C ARG A 14 12.28 3.06 4.81
N ALA A 15 11.13 2.45 4.53
CA ALA A 15 10.75 2.14 3.15
C ALA A 15 10.97 3.43 2.37
N GLU A 16 12.01 3.45 1.52
CA GLU A 16 12.32 4.59 0.70
C GLU A 16 11.05 4.90 -0.06
N ALA A 17 10.45 6.05 0.26
CA ALA A 17 9.22 6.52 -0.34
C ALA A 17 9.41 6.40 -1.86
N ASN A 18 8.71 5.44 -2.45
CA ASN A 18 8.95 5.03 -3.84
C ASN A 18 8.50 6.23 -4.67
N PRO A 19 9.27 6.72 -5.66
CA PRO A 19 9.00 7.99 -6.38
C PRO A 19 7.60 8.14 -7.02
N ASP A 20 6.77 7.11 -6.93
CA ASP A 20 5.33 7.06 -7.22
C ASP A 20 4.42 7.31 -5.99
N ASP A 21 4.89 7.83 -4.84
CA ASP A 21 4.05 8.03 -3.64
C ASP A 21 2.79 8.87 -3.92
N GLY A 22 2.79 9.70 -4.96
CA GLY A 22 1.62 10.46 -5.42
C GLY A 22 0.67 9.73 -6.39
N TYR A 23 0.98 8.50 -6.84
CA TYR A 23 0.19 7.80 -7.86
C TYR A 23 -1.10 7.18 -7.32
N TRP A 24 -1.21 6.94 -6.00
CA TRP A 24 -2.41 6.30 -5.44
C TRP A 24 -3.69 7.11 -5.71
N ARG A 25 -3.60 8.44 -5.83
CA ARG A 25 -4.73 9.33 -6.13
C ARG A 25 -5.32 9.13 -7.53
N ASP A 26 -4.56 8.54 -8.46
CA ASP A 26 -5.04 8.15 -9.78
C ASP A 26 -5.94 6.91 -9.70
N ARG A 27 -5.67 6.02 -8.73
CA ARG A 27 -6.37 4.74 -8.56
C ARG A 27 -7.44 4.74 -7.48
N LEU A 28 -7.29 5.55 -6.44
CA LEU A 28 -8.23 5.63 -5.33
C LEU A 28 -9.07 6.90 -5.45
N ALA A 29 -10.34 6.80 -5.06
CA ALA A 29 -11.26 7.91 -5.01
C ALA A 29 -11.96 7.94 -3.64
N PHE A 30 -12.09 9.12 -3.07
CA PHE A 30 -12.98 9.31 -1.93
C PHE A 30 -14.41 9.36 -2.44
N ASP A 31 -15.22 8.41 -2.00
CA ASP A 31 -16.63 8.31 -2.34
C ASP A 31 -17.42 8.09 -1.05
N ASP A 32 -18.01 9.17 -0.53
CA ASP A 32 -18.84 9.18 0.68
C ASP A 32 -20.12 8.32 0.53
N GLN A 33 -20.45 7.83 -0.67
CA GLN A 33 -21.54 6.86 -0.85
C GLN A 33 -21.09 5.42 -0.58
N VAL A 34 -19.78 5.17 -0.51
CA VAL A 34 -19.21 3.83 -0.34
C VAL A 34 -18.53 3.69 1.02
N SER A 35 -17.73 4.67 1.46
CA SER A 35 -17.09 4.66 2.78
C SER A 35 -16.61 6.04 3.22
N ASP A 36 -16.89 6.40 4.48
CA ASP A 36 -16.42 7.65 5.12
C ASP A 36 -14.97 7.57 5.64
N GLU A 37 -14.43 6.35 5.78
CA GLU A 37 -13.19 6.08 6.54
C GLU A 37 -11.96 5.81 5.66
N SER A 38 -12.14 5.43 4.40
CA SER A 38 -11.04 5.15 3.49
C SER A 38 -11.45 5.29 2.03
N PRO A 39 -10.55 5.73 1.15
CA PRO A 39 -10.84 5.84 -0.27
C PRO A 39 -11.05 4.45 -0.89
N VAL A 40 -11.84 4.43 -1.95
CA VAL A 40 -12.25 3.25 -2.70
C VAL A 40 -11.38 3.11 -3.94
N VAL A 41 -11.02 1.88 -4.31
CA VAL A 41 -10.36 1.61 -5.59
C VAL A 41 -11.34 1.91 -6.72
N ARG A 42 -10.96 2.79 -7.65
CA ARG A 42 -11.80 3.23 -8.77
C ARG A 42 -12.31 2.05 -9.58
N GLY A 43 -13.60 2.07 -9.91
CA GLY A 43 -14.26 1.01 -10.67
C GLY A 43 -14.63 -0.20 -9.83
N THR A 44 -14.44 -0.14 -8.51
CA THR A 44 -14.78 -1.20 -7.56
C THR A 44 -15.52 -0.60 -6.36
N TRP A 45 -15.97 -1.48 -5.46
CA TRP A 45 -16.56 -1.14 -4.17
C TRP A 45 -15.61 -1.44 -3.00
N VAL A 46 -14.35 -1.75 -3.31
CA VAL A 46 -13.35 -2.21 -2.35
C VAL A 46 -12.52 -1.04 -1.84
N THR A 47 -12.43 -0.89 -0.52
CA THR A 47 -11.70 0.21 0.12
C THR A 47 -10.22 -0.13 0.33
N ALA A 48 -9.38 0.91 0.36
CA ALA A 48 -7.98 0.77 0.72
C ALA A 48 -7.80 0.13 2.10
N GLY A 49 -8.63 0.56 3.08
CA GLY A 49 -8.63 -0.01 4.43
C GLY A 49 -8.95 -1.51 4.44
N GLN A 50 -9.92 -1.97 3.66
CA GLN A 50 -10.24 -3.39 3.56
C GLN A 50 -9.08 -4.21 3.00
N ILE A 51 -8.41 -3.73 1.95
CA ILE A 51 -7.23 -4.39 1.38
C ILE A 51 -6.10 -4.49 2.39
N VAL A 52 -5.83 -3.40 3.10
CA VAL A 52 -4.79 -3.39 4.14
C VAL A 52 -5.14 -4.35 5.28
N SER A 53 -6.40 -4.36 5.73
CA SER A 53 -6.87 -5.30 6.76
C SER A 53 -6.62 -6.75 6.36
N LEU A 54 -6.97 -7.13 5.13
CA LEU A 54 -6.74 -8.49 4.63
C LEU A 54 -5.25 -8.86 4.63
N LEU A 55 -4.38 -7.93 4.22
CA LEU A 55 -2.94 -8.16 4.26
C LEU A 55 -2.41 -8.30 5.70
N VAL A 56 -2.94 -7.53 6.65
CA VAL A 56 -2.62 -7.66 8.08
C VAL A 56 -3.11 -9.00 8.64
N ASP A 57 -4.27 -9.49 8.20
CA ASP A 57 -4.80 -10.82 8.50
C ASP A 57 -3.99 -11.97 7.87
N GLY A 58 -2.92 -11.65 7.11
CA GLY A 58 -1.98 -12.61 6.55
C GLY A 58 -2.34 -13.10 5.14
N TRP A 59 -3.25 -12.43 4.45
CA TRP A 59 -3.56 -12.76 3.05
C TRP A 59 -2.39 -12.43 2.14
N SER A 60 -2.13 -13.30 1.17
CA SER A 60 -1.17 -12.98 0.10
C SER A 60 -1.81 -12.07 -0.94
N TRP A 61 -0.99 -11.38 -1.73
CA TRP A 61 -1.47 -10.53 -2.82
C TRP A 61 -2.29 -11.33 -3.83
N ASP A 62 -1.86 -12.55 -4.10
CA ASP A 62 -2.54 -13.43 -5.04
C ASP A 62 -3.90 -13.88 -4.49
N ASP A 63 -4.02 -14.16 -3.19
CA ASP A 63 -5.32 -14.46 -2.56
C ASP A 63 -6.29 -13.27 -2.66
N VAL A 64 -5.80 -12.04 -2.44
CA VAL A 64 -6.58 -10.81 -2.60
C VAL A 64 -7.04 -10.66 -4.05
N LEU A 65 -6.17 -10.85 -5.04
CA LEU A 65 -6.52 -10.73 -6.47
C LEU A 65 -7.45 -11.85 -6.95
N ARG A 66 -7.33 -13.06 -6.39
CA ARG A 66 -8.29 -14.14 -6.67
C ARG A 66 -9.66 -13.84 -6.09
N HIS A 67 -9.73 -13.20 -4.92
CA HIS A 67 -10.98 -12.84 -4.27
C HIS A 67 -11.65 -11.62 -4.92
N TYR A 68 -10.84 -10.66 -5.37
CA TYR A 68 -11.27 -9.45 -6.08
C TYR A 68 -10.61 -9.39 -7.47
N PRO A 69 -11.14 -10.13 -8.46
CA PRO A 69 -10.54 -10.22 -9.80
C PRO A 69 -10.60 -8.91 -10.60
N GLU A 70 -11.36 -7.93 -10.12
CA GLU A 70 -11.40 -6.57 -10.66
C GLU A 70 -10.20 -5.71 -10.23
N LEU A 71 -9.45 -6.14 -9.22
CA LEU A 71 -8.26 -5.46 -8.73
C LEU A 71 -7.01 -5.86 -9.50
N THR A 72 -6.02 -4.98 -9.48
CA THR A 72 -4.68 -5.24 -9.96
C THR A 72 -3.66 -5.09 -8.84
N GLU A 73 -2.47 -5.68 -9.01
CA GLU A 73 -1.34 -5.48 -8.07
C GLU A 73 -1.02 -3.99 -7.86
N ARG A 74 -1.25 -3.19 -8.90
CA ARG A 74 -1.11 -1.74 -8.86
C ARG A 74 -2.08 -1.08 -7.91
N ASP A 75 -3.31 -1.58 -7.80
CA ASP A 75 -4.31 -1.05 -6.87
C ASP A 75 -3.95 -1.42 -5.43
N ILE A 76 -3.46 -2.65 -5.19
CA ILE A 76 -2.95 -3.06 -3.87
C ILE A 76 -1.79 -2.14 -3.42
N ARG A 77 -0.85 -1.83 -4.33
CA ARG A 77 0.23 -0.87 -4.05
C ARG A 77 -0.29 0.51 -3.74
N ALA A 78 -1.31 0.99 -4.46
CA ALA A 78 -1.93 2.28 -4.20
C ALA A 78 -2.56 2.32 -2.80
N CYS A 79 -3.25 1.26 -2.38
CA CYS A 79 -3.81 1.14 -1.03
C CYS A 79 -2.72 1.25 0.05
N LEU A 80 -1.60 0.53 -0.12
CA LEU A 80 -0.47 0.57 0.81
C LEU A 80 0.20 1.95 0.85
N ALA A 81 0.39 2.59 -0.30
CA ALA A 81 0.96 3.93 -0.40
C ALA A 81 0.07 4.98 0.29
N TYR A 82 -1.25 4.91 0.08
CA TYR A 82 -2.21 5.76 0.78
C TYR A 82 -2.11 5.64 2.30
N THR A 83 -2.07 4.40 2.82
CA THR A 83 -1.95 4.16 4.26
C THR A 83 -0.62 4.65 4.82
N ALA A 84 0.49 4.40 4.12
CA ALA A 84 1.79 4.91 4.52
C ALA A 84 1.85 6.44 4.58
N GLU A 85 1.15 7.14 3.68
CA GLU A 85 1.03 8.61 3.66
C GLU A 85 0.08 9.15 4.74
N THR A 86 -1.02 8.45 5.03
CA THR A 86 -2.12 8.97 5.87
C THR A 86 -2.03 8.56 7.34
N ASP A 87 -1.65 7.32 7.63
CA ASP A 87 -1.61 6.75 8.98
C ASP A 87 -0.21 6.78 9.60
N GLY A 88 0.83 7.02 8.79
CA GLY A 88 2.22 6.75 9.18
C GLY A 88 2.48 5.23 9.28
N PRO A 89 3.70 4.79 9.64
CA PRO A 89 4.00 3.37 9.76
C PRO A 89 3.09 2.76 10.83
N ILE A 90 2.23 1.84 10.39
CA ILE A 90 1.21 1.12 11.17
C ILE A 90 1.81 0.75 12.54
N ALA A 91 1.34 1.42 13.59
CA ALA A 91 1.60 1.00 14.96
C ALA A 91 0.66 -0.17 15.25
N LEU A 92 1.16 -1.39 15.00
CA LEU A 92 0.57 -2.65 15.48
C LEU A 92 0.53 -2.68 17.02
#